data_AF-A0A954KFR6-F1
#
_entry.id   AF-A0A954KFR6-F1
#
_cell.length_a   1.000
_cell.length_b   1.000
_cell.length_c   1.000
_cell.angle_alpha   90.00
_cell.angle_beta   90.00
_cell.angle_gamma   90.00
#
_symmetry.space_group_name_H-M   'P 1'
#
loop_
_entity.id
_entity.type
_entity.pdbx_description
1 polymer ?
#
loop_
_entity_poly.entity_id
_entity_poly.type
_entity_poly.pdbx_seq_one_letter_code
_entity_poly.pdbx_strand_id
1 'polypeptide(L)'
;MRPIALSFNLLWIVCGSALSLNAWGQQPSTDDQPASPVAVSRVLEREIGGSQTIVGTIEPARRSIVGSAVDGRVIEFPLESGDRVSEGDKLAQLRTETLEWQLAAAQAELKLRGQELAELKNGTDPEQVANLEARMKAALSQSDYTSSQLKRTQSLFDRGQVATQTQLDEARSLASTAEQEFLGAKALL
;
A
#
# COMPACT_ATOMS: atom_id res chain seq x y z
N MET A 1 55.87 20.06 -45.60
CA MET A 1 57.15 20.74 -45.96
C MET A 1 56.87 21.72 -47.09
N ARG A 2 57.59 22.86 -47.15
CA ARG A 2 57.57 23.85 -48.26
C ARG A 2 58.39 23.29 -49.46
N PRO A 3 58.48 23.90 -50.67
CA PRO A 3 57.95 25.20 -51.21
C PRO A 3 57.12 25.02 -52.52
N ILE A 4 56.32 25.97 -53.06
CA ILE A 4 56.63 27.19 -53.86
C ILE A 4 57.69 27.00 -54.97
N ALA A 5 57.28 26.99 -56.25
CA ALA A 5 57.92 27.71 -57.38
C ALA A 5 57.17 27.51 -58.74
N LEU A 6 57.22 28.55 -59.60
CA LEU A 6 56.91 28.54 -61.04
C LEU A 6 58.15 29.06 -61.81
N SER A 7 58.37 28.56 -63.02
CA SER A 7 59.42 28.92 -64.03
C SER A 7 58.82 28.90 -65.46
N PHE A 8 59.29 29.66 -66.49
CA PHE A 8 58.92 29.85 -67.96
C PHE A 8 57.93 30.96 -68.56
N ASN A 9 58.37 32.05 -69.22
CA ASN A 9 57.68 33.25 -69.78
C ASN A 9 58.55 33.77 -70.95
N LEU A 10 58.06 34.08 -72.15
CA LEU A 10 58.93 34.75 -73.14
C LEU A 10 58.18 35.40 -74.32
N LEU A 11 58.57 36.63 -74.68
CA LEU A 11 58.78 37.03 -76.09
C LEU A 11 59.68 38.28 -76.22
N TRP A 12 60.42 38.41 -77.33
CA TRP A 12 61.51 39.39 -77.53
C TRP A 12 61.45 40.06 -78.94
N ILE A 13 61.87 41.33 -79.06
CA ILE A 13 62.14 42.10 -80.31
C ILE A 13 63.32 43.05 -79.98
N VAL A 14 64.58 42.87 -80.42
CA VAL A 14 65.24 43.01 -81.75
C VAL A 14 65.58 44.46 -82.20
N CYS A 15 66.88 44.83 -82.09
CA CYS A 15 67.64 46.01 -82.60
C CYS A 15 69.18 45.74 -82.48
N GLY A 16 70.16 46.55 -82.93
CA GLY A 16 70.16 47.88 -83.59
C GLY A 16 71.48 48.38 -84.26
N SER A 17 72.67 47.86 -83.92
CA SER A 17 74.03 48.08 -84.56
C SER A 17 74.87 49.38 -84.32
N ALA A 18 76.21 49.19 -84.31
CA ALA A 18 77.34 50.10 -84.68
C ALA A 18 78.21 50.86 -83.62
N LEU A 19 79.39 50.25 -83.32
CA LEU A 19 80.72 50.78 -82.94
C LEU A 19 80.92 51.96 -81.93
N SER A 20 81.51 51.66 -80.77
CA SER A 20 82.73 52.31 -80.24
C SER A 20 83.34 51.48 -79.08
N LEU A 21 84.64 51.63 -78.81
CA LEU A 21 85.37 50.81 -77.82
C LEU A 21 84.93 51.11 -76.39
N ASN A 22 84.54 50.08 -75.63
CA ASN A 22 84.75 50.04 -74.18
C ASN A 22 84.79 48.60 -73.64
N ALA A 23 85.44 48.43 -72.48
CA ALA A 23 85.84 47.13 -71.94
C ALA A 23 84.69 46.33 -71.27
N TRP A 24 84.94 45.03 -71.06
CA TRP A 24 84.02 43.98 -70.61
C TRP A 24 83.12 44.27 -69.41
N GLY A 25 81.89 43.72 -69.45
CA GLY A 25 80.99 43.62 -68.29
C GLY A 25 79.52 43.31 -68.64
N GLN A 26 79.23 42.15 -69.25
CA GLN A 26 77.85 41.77 -69.63
C GLN A 26 77.10 41.06 -68.50
N GLN A 27 75.79 41.33 -68.38
CA GLN A 27 74.80 40.34 -67.93
C GLN A 27 73.37 40.74 -68.40
N PRO A 28 72.81 40.09 -69.44
CA PRO A 28 71.40 40.17 -69.77
C PRO A 28 70.62 39.03 -69.08
N SER A 29 69.49 39.35 -68.45
CA SER A 29 68.59 38.34 -67.86
C SER A 29 67.51 37.92 -68.86
N THR A 30 67.48 36.65 -69.24
CA THR A 30 66.31 35.99 -69.83
C THR A 30 65.19 35.91 -68.78
N ASP A 31 64.05 36.51 -69.08
CA ASP A 31 62.80 36.34 -68.34
C ASP A 31 62.21 34.97 -68.69
N ASP A 32 61.74 34.20 -67.69
CA ASP A 32 60.97 32.95 -67.90
C ASP A 32 60.15 32.53 -66.58
N GLN A 33 58.81 32.81 -66.42
CA GLN A 33 57.77 32.32 -65.43
C GLN A 33 56.22 32.35 -65.85
N PRO A 34 55.39 31.25 -65.85
CA PRO A 34 53.99 31.21 -66.34
C PRO A 34 52.93 30.66 -65.35
N ALA A 35 52.80 29.32 -65.23
CA ALA A 35 51.57 28.64 -64.87
C ALA A 35 51.79 27.41 -63.98
N SER A 36 51.59 27.60 -62.68
CA SER A 36 50.27 27.28 -62.14
C SER A 36 49.83 25.82 -62.17
N PRO A 37 50.51 24.84 -61.55
CA PRO A 37 49.82 23.63 -61.13
C PRO A 37 48.79 23.99 -60.04
N VAL A 38 47.53 24.14 -60.44
CA VAL A 38 46.39 24.40 -59.55
C VAL A 38 45.63 23.10 -59.25
N ALA A 39 45.34 22.85 -57.98
CA ALA A 39 44.54 21.70 -57.58
C ALA A 39 43.05 21.98 -57.80
N VAL A 40 42.39 21.15 -58.60
CA VAL A 40 40.94 21.24 -58.86
C VAL A 40 40.20 20.04 -58.27
N SER A 41 38.98 20.28 -57.79
CA SER A 41 38.06 19.27 -57.26
C SER A 41 36.74 19.37 -58.02
N ARG A 42 36.06 18.23 -58.23
CA ARG A 42 34.71 18.24 -58.82
C ARG A 42 33.71 18.72 -57.77
N VAL A 43 32.97 19.78 -58.11
CA VAL A 43 31.84 20.25 -57.30
C VAL A 43 30.77 19.16 -57.30
N LEU A 44 30.29 18.79 -56.12
CA LEU A 44 29.14 17.91 -55.93
C LEU A 44 28.05 18.72 -55.25
N GLU A 45 26.96 18.96 -55.95
CA GLU A 45 25.77 19.55 -55.36
C GLU A 45 25.15 18.54 -54.40
N ARG A 46 24.97 18.97 -53.14
CA ARG A 46 24.41 18.17 -52.06
C ARG A 46 23.61 19.11 -51.17
N GLU A 47 22.39 18.71 -50.82
CA GLU A 47 21.63 19.42 -49.79
C GLU A 47 22.37 19.32 -48.45
N ILE A 48 22.97 20.44 -48.03
CA ILE A 48 23.56 20.56 -46.70
C ILE A 48 22.44 21.00 -45.76
N GLY A 49 21.80 20.03 -45.09
CA GLY A 49 20.89 20.32 -43.99
C GLY A 49 21.63 21.11 -42.90
N GLY A 50 21.26 22.36 -42.70
CA GLY A 50 21.90 23.23 -41.73
C GLY A 50 21.65 22.75 -40.30
N SER A 51 22.69 22.27 -39.62
CA SER A 51 22.61 21.90 -38.21
C SER A 51 22.48 23.16 -37.34
N GLN A 52 21.30 23.41 -36.80
CA GLN A 52 21.08 24.47 -35.81
C GLN A 52 21.22 23.90 -34.39
N THR A 53 22.19 24.40 -33.64
CA THR A 53 22.35 24.04 -32.22
C THR A 53 21.38 24.87 -31.39
N ILE A 54 20.35 24.21 -30.86
CA ILE A 54 19.37 24.82 -29.95
C ILE A 54 19.65 24.31 -28.54
N VAL A 55 19.76 25.23 -27.57
CA VAL A 55 19.83 24.89 -26.15
C VAL A 55 18.41 24.81 -25.60
N GLY A 56 18.09 23.72 -24.92
CA GLY A 56 16.80 23.50 -24.26
C GLY A 56 16.97 22.88 -22.89
N THR A 57 16.05 23.20 -21.97
CA THR A 57 15.98 22.60 -20.64
C THR A 57 15.17 21.31 -20.70
N ILE A 58 15.64 20.26 -20.03
CA ILE A 58 14.92 19.00 -19.90
C ILE A 58 14.21 18.97 -18.54
N GLU A 59 12.91 18.73 -18.54
CA GLU A 59 12.11 18.53 -17.32
C GLU A 59 11.58 17.09 -17.24
N PRO A 60 11.35 16.55 -16.02
CA PRO A 60 10.82 15.20 -15.85
C PRO A 60 9.37 15.10 -16.34
N ALA A 61 9.06 14.07 -17.14
CA ALA A 61 7.72 13.83 -17.69
C ALA A 61 6.63 13.59 -16.62
N ARG A 62 7.01 13.27 -15.38
CA ARG A 62 6.12 13.18 -14.22
C ARG A 62 6.88 13.60 -12.96
N ARG A 63 6.22 14.37 -12.10
CA ARG A 63 6.66 14.71 -10.74
C ARG A 63 5.56 14.37 -9.75
N SER A 64 5.92 13.76 -8.64
CA SER A 64 5.00 13.43 -7.54
C SER A 64 5.64 13.86 -6.22
N ILE A 65 4.84 14.40 -5.31
CA ILE A 65 5.26 14.73 -3.94
C ILE A 65 4.82 13.56 -3.06
N VAL A 66 5.77 12.93 -2.37
CA VAL A 66 5.50 11.83 -1.44
C VAL A 66 5.54 12.38 -0.02
N GLY A 67 4.55 12.01 0.80
CA GLY A 67 4.44 12.42 2.20
C GLY A 67 3.90 11.28 3.06
N SER A 68 3.98 11.46 4.38
CA SER A 68 3.39 10.52 5.34
C SER A 68 1.89 10.76 5.50
N ALA A 69 1.13 9.69 5.78
CA ALA A 69 -0.27 9.79 6.21
C ALA A 69 -0.42 10.12 7.71
N VAL A 70 0.65 9.98 8.50
CA VAL A 70 0.69 10.26 9.95
C VAL A 70 1.81 11.23 10.29
N ASP A 71 1.53 12.17 11.18
CA ASP A 71 2.54 13.07 11.73
C ASP A 71 3.51 12.32 12.64
N GLY A 72 4.81 12.56 12.48
CA GLY A 72 5.83 11.86 13.25
C GLY A 72 7.23 12.44 13.05
N ARG A 73 8.13 12.15 13.99
CA ARG A 73 9.55 12.48 13.85
C ARG A 73 10.21 11.43 12.96
N VAL A 74 10.87 11.87 11.88
CA VAL A 74 11.78 11.04 11.09
C VAL A 74 12.98 10.65 11.97
N ILE A 75 13.27 9.35 12.03
CA ILE A 75 14.43 8.79 12.74
C ILE A 75 15.49 8.23 11.79
N GLU A 76 15.11 7.89 10.56
CA GLU A 76 15.99 7.34 9.54
C GLU A 76 15.56 7.88 8.17
N PHE A 77 16.53 8.29 7.35
CA PHE A 77 16.35 8.67 5.95
C PHE A 77 17.54 8.11 5.15
N PRO A 78 17.45 6.87 4.66
CA PRO A 78 18.62 6.13 4.16
C PRO A 78 18.96 6.39 2.68
N LEU A 79 18.39 7.42 2.05
CA LEU A 79 18.56 7.72 0.61
C LEU A 79 19.20 9.08 0.38
N GLU A 80 19.93 9.21 -0.72
CA GLU A 80 20.50 10.45 -1.21
C GLU A 80 19.80 10.98 -2.46
N SER A 81 20.05 12.25 -2.78
CA SER A 81 19.44 12.91 -3.94
C SER A 81 20.04 12.40 -5.25
N GLY A 82 19.27 11.58 -5.96
CA GLY A 82 19.68 10.94 -7.21
C GLY A 82 19.51 9.42 -7.21
N ASP A 83 19.26 8.83 -6.05
CA ASP A 83 19.04 7.39 -5.91
C ASP A 83 17.79 6.92 -6.66
N ARG A 84 17.91 5.72 -7.25
CA ARG A 84 16.82 5.07 -7.97
C ARG A 84 16.03 4.18 -7.01
N VAL A 85 14.76 4.54 -6.81
CA VAL A 85 13.81 3.79 -5.98
C VAL A 85 12.82 2.98 -6.82
N SER A 86 12.35 1.88 -6.23
CA SER A 86 11.31 0.98 -6.74
C SER A 86 10.04 1.08 -5.88
N GLU A 87 8.96 0.45 -6.32
CA GLU A 87 7.73 0.37 -5.53
C GLU A 87 7.94 -0.49 -4.28
N GLY A 88 7.55 0.05 -3.11
CA GLY A 88 7.70 -0.62 -1.81
C GLY A 88 8.98 -0.29 -1.05
N ASP A 89 9.94 0.42 -1.64
CA ASP A 89 11.20 0.78 -0.97
C ASP A 89 10.97 1.75 0.20
N LYS A 90 11.67 1.54 1.32
CA LYS A 90 11.56 2.40 2.51
C LYS A 90 12.27 3.73 2.27
N LEU A 91 11.51 4.79 2.01
CA LEU A 91 12.04 6.14 1.82
C LEU A 91 12.46 6.83 3.14
N ALA A 92 11.72 6.59 4.22
CA ALA A 92 11.97 7.16 5.54
C ALA A 92 11.38 6.27 6.64
N GLN A 93 11.97 6.29 7.83
CA GLN A 93 11.39 5.70 9.03
C GLN A 93 10.92 6.81 9.97
N LEU A 94 9.66 6.73 10.41
CA LEU A 94 9.13 7.55 11.50
C LEU A 94 9.25 6.81 12.83
N ARG A 95 9.34 7.55 13.94
CA ARG A 95 9.28 6.98 15.30
C ARG A 95 7.86 6.49 15.61
N THR A 96 7.72 5.18 15.77
CA THR A 96 6.43 4.48 15.95
C THR A 96 6.14 4.03 17.39
N GLU A 97 7.07 4.21 18.34
CA GLU A 97 6.96 3.77 19.74
C GLU A 97 5.56 3.97 20.36
N THR A 98 4.98 5.17 20.27
CA THR A 98 3.65 5.46 20.85
C THR A 98 2.53 4.65 20.19
N LEU A 99 2.62 4.40 18.88
CA LEU A 99 1.66 3.58 18.14
C LEU A 99 1.81 2.10 18.50
N GLU A 100 3.05 1.64 18.75
CA GLU A 100 3.34 0.28 19.21
C GLU A 100 2.77 0.03 20.62
N TRP A 101 2.91 0.98 21.53
CA TRP A 101 2.28 0.92 22.86
C TRP A 101 0.74 0.92 22.78
N GLN A 102 0.15 1.73 21.91
CA GLN A 102 -1.30 1.73 21.68
C GLN A 102 -1.80 0.42 21.07
N LEU A 103 -1.06 -0.15 20.11
CA LEU A 103 -1.36 -1.45 19.51
C LEU A 103 -1.27 -2.57 20.55
N ALA A 104 -0.22 -2.58 21.39
CA ALA A 104 -0.07 -3.55 22.46
C ALA A 104 -1.19 -3.47 23.51
N ALA A 105 -1.60 -2.25 23.88
CA ALA A 105 -2.73 -2.03 24.77
C ALA A 105 -4.06 -2.55 24.18
N ALA A 106 -4.34 -2.23 22.91
CA ALA A 106 -5.54 -2.72 22.22
C ALA A 106 -5.55 -4.25 22.05
N GLN A 107 -4.40 -4.87 21.79
CA GLN A 107 -4.26 -6.34 21.75
C GLN A 107 -4.47 -6.98 23.13
N ALA A 108 -3.98 -6.35 24.20
CA ALA A 108 -4.20 -6.81 25.57
C ALA A 108 -5.68 -6.71 25.98
N GLU A 109 -6.37 -5.61 25.63
CA GLU A 109 -7.81 -5.49 25.85
C GLU A 109 -8.59 -6.54 25.03
N LEU A 110 -8.28 -6.73 23.74
CA LEU A 110 -8.90 -7.77 22.93
C LEU A 110 -8.73 -9.15 23.54
N LYS A 111 -7.54 -9.46 24.09
CA LYS A 111 -7.29 -10.72 24.79
C LYS A 111 -8.14 -10.84 26.06
N LEU A 112 -8.22 -9.78 26.87
CA LEU A 112 -9.05 -9.74 28.08
C LEU A 112 -10.54 -9.99 27.74
N ARG A 113 -11.11 -9.25 26.79
CA ARG A 113 -12.49 -9.44 26.31
C ARG A 113 -12.71 -10.85 25.74
N GLY A 114 -11.70 -11.42 25.09
CA GLY A 114 -11.72 -12.81 24.62
C GLY A 114 -11.77 -13.83 25.74
N GLN A 115 -11.09 -13.59 26.87
CA GLN A 115 -11.19 -14.43 28.06
C GLN A 115 -12.54 -14.23 28.77
N GLU A 116 -12.99 -12.98 28.99
CA GLU A 116 -14.33 -12.69 29.54
C GLU A 116 -15.42 -13.41 28.74
N LEU A 117 -15.37 -13.36 27.40
CA LEU A 117 -16.33 -14.06 26.55
C LEU A 117 -16.22 -15.59 26.65
N ALA A 118 -15.03 -16.14 26.86
CA ALA A 118 -14.84 -17.57 27.08
C ALA A 118 -15.38 -17.99 28.46
N GLU A 119 -15.15 -17.20 29.50
CA GLU A 119 -15.70 -17.38 30.84
C GLU A 119 -17.23 -17.28 30.84
N LEU A 120 -17.84 -16.33 30.12
CA LEU A 120 -19.30 -16.23 30.01
C LEU A 120 -19.90 -17.43 29.23
N LYS A 121 -19.22 -17.91 28.18
CA LYS A 121 -19.66 -19.09 27.41
C LYS A 121 -19.53 -20.39 28.19
N ASN A 122 -18.46 -20.55 28.96
CA ASN A 122 -18.20 -21.73 29.78
C ASN A 122 -18.99 -21.69 31.11
N GLY A 123 -19.21 -20.49 31.66
CA GLY A 123 -19.90 -20.22 32.93
C GLY A 123 -21.42 -20.37 32.86
N THR A 124 -21.97 -20.74 31.70
CA THR A 124 -23.19 -21.54 31.66
C THR A 124 -22.81 -22.98 32.05
N ASP A 125 -22.41 -23.16 33.31
CA ASP A 125 -21.91 -24.45 33.80
C ASP A 125 -22.96 -25.53 33.53
N PRO A 126 -22.59 -26.67 32.91
CA PRO A 126 -23.52 -27.77 32.73
C PRO A 126 -24.02 -28.30 34.08
N GLU A 127 -23.26 -28.12 35.17
CA GLU A 127 -23.68 -28.40 36.53
C GLU A 127 -24.76 -27.42 37.03
N GLN A 128 -24.67 -26.13 36.72
CA GLN A 128 -25.71 -25.15 37.08
C GLN A 128 -27.01 -25.44 36.31
N VAL A 129 -26.92 -25.70 35.01
CA VAL A 129 -28.08 -26.10 34.18
C VAL A 129 -28.69 -27.40 34.69
N ALA A 130 -27.89 -28.44 34.94
CA ALA A 130 -28.38 -29.72 35.48
C ALA A 130 -29.04 -29.57 36.87
N ASN A 131 -28.53 -28.69 37.72
CA ASN A 131 -29.15 -28.38 39.02
C ASN A 131 -30.49 -27.63 38.85
N LEU A 132 -30.61 -26.72 37.89
CA LEU A 132 -31.87 -26.04 37.57
C LEU A 132 -32.90 -27.01 36.97
N GLU A 133 -32.49 -27.87 36.03
CA GLU A 133 -33.33 -28.94 35.48
C GLU A 133 -33.80 -29.93 36.55
N ALA A 134 -32.92 -30.33 37.46
CA ALA A 134 -33.26 -31.20 38.59
C ALA A 134 -34.31 -30.55 39.51
N ARG A 135 -34.17 -29.25 39.80
CA ARG A 135 -35.17 -28.47 40.58
C ARG A 135 -36.50 -28.36 39.84
N MET A 136 -36.49 -28.03 38.54
CA MET A 136 -37.70 -27.99 37.72
C MET A 136 -38.41 -29.35 37.70
N LYS A 137 -37.66 -30.45 37.56
CA LYS A 137 -38.20 -31.81 37.54
C LYS A 137 -38.78 -32.24 38.89
N ALA A 138 -38.17 -31.81 40.00
CA ALA A 138 -38.72 -32.02 41.34
C ALA A 138 -40.04 -31.25 41.53
N ALA A 139 -40.09 -29.96 41.14
CA ALA A 139 -41.29 -29.14 41.22
C ALA A 139 -42.43 -29.66 40.32
N LEU A 140 -42.10 -30.12 39.10
CA LEU A 140 -43.06 -30.79 38.21
C LEU A 140 -43.66 -32.04 38.87
N SER A 141 -42.81 -32.91 39.43
CA SER A 141 -43.25 -34.14 40.11
C SER A 141 -44.17 -33.84 41.30
N GLN A 142 -43.91 -32.74 42.02
CA GLN A 142 -44.76 -32.28 43.13
C GLN A 142 -46.11 -31.75 42.63
N SER A 143 -46.14 -30.97 41.54
CA SER A 143 -47.37 -30.48 40.91
C SER A 143 -48.23 -31.61 40.32
N ASP A 144 -47.61 -32.62 39.70
CA ASP A 144 -48.30 -33.81 39.21
C ASP A 144 -48.91 -34.62 40.37
N TYR A 145 -48.20 -34.73 41.49
CA TYR A 145 -48.70 -35.40 42.70
C TYR A 145 -49.89 -34.65 43.32
N THR A 146 -49.79 -33.33 43.56
CA THR A 146 -50.87 -32.55 44.17
C THR A 146 -52.08 -32.41 43.25
N SER A 147 -51.89 -32.24 41.94
CA SER A 147 -52.99 -32.23 40.97
C SER A 147 -53.70 -33.59 40.87
N SER A 148 -52.97 -34.71 41.02
CA SER A 148 -53.55 -36.05 41.10
C SER A 148 -54.35 -36.27 42.40
N GLN A 149 -53.88 -35.71 43.53
CA GLN A 149 -54.64 -35.71 44.78
C GLN A 149 -55.90 -34.85 44.68
N LEU A 150 -55.82 -33.64 44.11
CA LEU A 150 -57.00 -32.80 43.86
C LEU A 150 -58.06 -33.54 43.03
N LYS A 151 -57.67 -34.13 41.89
CA LYS A 151 -58.57 -34.95 41.05
C LYS A 151 -59.22 -36.09 41.84
N ARG A 152 -58.46 -36.74 42.73
CA ARG A 152 -58.95 -37.83 43.58
C ARG A 152 -59.98 -37.32 44.60
N THR A 153 -59.67 -36.27 45.35
CA THR A 153 -60.56 -35.65 46.36
C THR A 153 -61.82 -35.09 45.71
N GLN A 154 -61.69 -34.38 44.59
CA GLN A 154 -62.81 -33.91 43.77
C GLN A 154 -63.74 -35.08 43.39
N SER A 155 -63.20 -36.19 42.88
CA SER A 155 -64.01 -37.35 42.50
C SER A 155 -64.74 -38.01 43.68
N LEU A 156 -64.23 -37.90 44.91
CA LEU A 156 -64.89 -38.43 46.12
C LEU A 156 -66.03 -37.51 46.56
N PHE A 157 -65.78 -36.19 46.56
CA PHE A 157 -66.77 -35.16 46.83
C PHE A 157 -67.95 -35.21 45.84
N ASP A 158 -67.66 -35.27 44.53
CA ASP A 158 -68.67 -35.34 43.46
C ASP A 158 -69.53 -36.61 43.54
N ARG A 159 -68.99 -37.70 44.10
CA ARG A 159 -69.73 -38.95 44.39
C ARG A 159 -70.52 -38.92 45.71
N GLY A 160 -70.54 -37.80 46.42
CA GLY A 160 -71.21 -37.65 47.72
C GLY A 160 -70.59 -38.46 48.85
N GLN A 161 -69.30 -38.82 48.74
CA GLN A 161 -68.58 -39.63 49.73
C GLN A 161 -67.63 -38.78 50.57
N VAL A 162 -67.68 -38.95 51.90
CA VAL A 162 -66.66 -38.71 52.97
C VAL A 162 -65.83 -37.40 52.98
N ALA A 163 -65.41 -36.87 51.84
CA ALA A 163 -64.69 -35.61 51.70
C ALA A 163 -65.60 -34.42 52.04
N THR A 164 -65.10 -33.53 52.89
CA THR A 164 -65.78 -32.27 53.23
C THR A 164 -65.37 -31.15 52.26
N GLN A 165 -66.19 -30.10 52.16
CA GLN A 165 -65.87 -28.91 51.35
C GLN A 165 -64.48 -28.35 51.68
N THR A 166 -64.13 -28.30 52.97
CA THR A 166 -62.81 -27.85 53.46
C THR A 166 -61.65 -28.66 52.88
N GLN A 167 -61.79 -29.99 52.73
CA GLN A 167 -60.74 -30.83 52.14
C GLN A 167 -60.57 -30.60 50.63
N LEU A 168 -61.66 -30.28 49.93
CA LEU A 168 -61.60 -29.94 48.51
C LEU A 168 -60.91 -28.59 48.29
N ASP A 169 -61.23 -27.58 49.11
CA ASP A 169 -60.62 -26.26 49.05
C ASP A 169 -59.13 -26.28 49.47
N GLU A 170 -58.78 -27.10 50.47
CA GLU A 170 -57.39 -27.38 50.85
C GLU A 170 -56.60 -28.03 49.70
N ALA A 171 -57.13 -29.12 49.12
CA ALA A 171 -56.48 -29.79 47.99
C ALA A 171 -56.32 -28.88 46.77
N ARG A 172 -57.28 -27.96 46.54
CA ARG A 172 -57.23 -26.96 45.47
C ARG A 172 -56.15 -25.92 45.71
N SER A 173 -56.04 -25.43 46.96
CA SER A 173 -54.97 -24.50 47.37
C SER A 173 -53.58 -25.13 47.17
N LEU A 174 -53.38 -26.35 47.66
CA LEU A 174 -52.11 -27.10 47.55
C LEU A 174 -51.72 -27.43 46.10
N ALA A 175 -52.69 -27.73 45.23
CA ALA A 175 -52.44 -27.90 43.80
C ALA A 175 -52.01 -26.57 43.16
N SER A 176 -52.70 -25.47 43.48
CA SER A 176 -52.37 -24.14 42.97
C SER A 176 -50.98 -23.67 43.41
N THR A 177 -50.56 -23.91 44.66
CA THR A 177 -49.22 -23.50 45.12
C THR A 177 -48.13 -24.30 44.43
N ALA A 178 -48.28 -25.63 44.31
CA ALA A 178 -47.32 -26.48 43.62
C ALA A 178 -47.20 -26.18 42.12
N GLU A 179 -48.30 -25.76 41.46
CA GLU A 179 -48.27 -25.27 40.08
C GLU A 179 -47.49 -23.94 39.96
N GLN A 180 -47.68 -22.99 40.88
CA GLN A 180 -46.88 -21.75 40.89
C GLN A 180 -45.40 -22.02 41.19
N GLU A 181 -45.06 -22.97 42.06
CA GLU A 181 -43.68 -23.39 42.31
C GLU A 181 -43.03 -23.99 41.06
N PHE A 182 -43.75 -24.83 40.30
CA PHE A 182 -43.27 -25.35 39.02
C PHE A 182 -43.10 -24.24 37.96
N LEU A 183 -44.05 -23.31 37.83
CA LEU A 183 -43.94 -22.17 36.91
C LEU A 183 -42.76 -21.27 37.27
N GLY A 184 -42.52 -21.03 38.56
CA GLY A 184 -41.36 -20.30 39.06
C GLY A 184 -40.04 -21.01 38.74
N ALA A 185 -39.96 -22.33 38.98
CA ALA A 185 -38.78 -23.12 38.63
C ALA A 185 -38.51 -23.19 37.11
N LYS A 186 -39.58 -23.23 36.30
CA LYS A 186 -39.50 -23.20 34.83
C LYS A 186 -39.04 -21.85 34.29
N ALA A 187 -39.34 -20.73 34.97
CA ALA A 187 -38.91 -19.40 34.56
C ALA A 187 -37.44 -19.08 34.88
N LEU A 188 -36.73 -19.99 35.56
CA LEU A 188 -35.30 -19.90 35.86
C LEU A 188 -34.42 -20.68 34.86
N LEU A 189 -35.03 -21.31 33.85
CA LEU A 189 -34.40 -22.01 32.72
C LEU A 189 -34.68 -21.26 31.41
#